data_AF-A0AAD9LN22-F1
#
_entry.id   AF-A0AAD9LN22-F1
#
_cell.length_a   1.000
_cell.length_b   1.000
_cell.length_c   1.000
_cell.angle_alpha   90.00
_cell.angle_beta   90.00
_cell.angle_gamma   90.00
#
_symmetry.space_group_name_H-M   'P 1'
#
loop_
_entity.id
_entity.type
_entity.pdbx_description
1 polymer ?
#
loop_
_entity_poly.entity_id
_entity_poly.type
_entity_poly.pdbx_seq_one_letter_code
_entity_poly.pdbx_strand_id
1 'polypeptide(L)' 'MYQCFLDIMAIVREMGALNLFITMTCNSNWHEIKENCRPGEKTSDRPDILAHVFMQKLKTLNKDLDEGLLGIVAARVHVV' A
#
# COMPACT_ATOMS: atom_id res chain seq x y z
N MET A 1 0.82 -5.63 14.20
CA MET A 1 2.18 -5.96 13.72
C MET A 1 2.61 -7.37 14.10
N TYR A 2 2.57 -7.76 15.38
CA TYR A 2 2.95 -9.11 15.81
C TYR A 2 2.11 -10.23 15.14
N GLN A 3 0.79 -10.06 15.06
CA GLN A 3 -0.08 -11.05 14.39
C GLN A 3 0.29 -11.23 12.91
N CYS A 4 0.42 -10.14 12.14
CA CYS A 4 0.82 -10.21 10.73
C CYS A 4 2.18 -10.90 10.54
N PHE A 5 3.11 -10.69 11.47
CA PHE A 5 4.38 -11.40 11.46
C PHE A 5 4.19 -12.91 11.65
N LEU A 6 3.37 -13.33 12.64
CA LEU A 6 3.04 -14.74 12.82
C LEU A 6 2.33 -15.34 11.60
N ASP A 7 1.41 -14.59 10.98
CA ASP A 7 0.68 -15.04 9.78
C ASP A 7 1.64 -15.24 8.60
N ILE A 8 2.59 -14.31 8.39
CA ILE A 8 3.64 -14.45 7.37
C ILE A 8 4.50 -15.68 7.67
N MET A 9 4.92 -15.88 8.91
CA MET A 9 5.74 -17.03 9.31
C MET A 9 5.00 -18.36 9.09
N ALA A 10 3.69 -18.39 9.32
CA ALA A 10 2.85 -19.55 9.01
C ALA A 10 2.79 -19.83 7.51
N ILE A 11 2.60 -18.79 6.67
CA ILE A 11 2.60 -18.93 5.20
C ILE A 11 3.96 -19.42 4.71
N VAL A 12 5.07 -18.84 5.18
CA VAL A 12 6.42 -19.23 4.78
C VAL A 12 6.72 -20.68 5.17
N ARG A 13 6.22 -21.12 6.33
CA ARG A 13 6.36 -22.51 6.77
C ARG A 13 5.65 -23.50 5.83
N GLU A 14 4.45 -23.17 5.36
CA GLU A 14 3.63 -24.08 4.52
C GLU A 14 3.99 -23.99 3.02
N MET A 15 4.37 -22.80 2.54
CA MET A 15 4.54 -22.52 1.11
C MET A 15 6.00 -22.33 0.69
N GLY A 16 6.93 -22.28 1.65
CA GLY A 16 8.34 -22.02 1.40
C GLY A 16 8.69 -20.53 1.41
N ALA A 17 9.84 -20.20 0.82
CA ALA A 17 10.39 -18.85 0.89
C ALA A 17 9.48 -17.80 0.22
N LEU A 18 9.41 -16.61 0.82
CA LEU A 18 8.72 -15.46 0.26
C LEU A 18 9.39 -14.99 -1.05
N ASN A 19 8.59 -14.73 -2.09
CA ASN A 19 9.11 -14.24 -3.37
C ASN A 19 9.21 -12.71 -3.45
N LEU A 20 8.24 -11.98 -2.89
CA LEU A 20 8.12 -10.52 -3.04
C LEU A 20 7.82 -9.85 -1.70
N PHE A 21 8.48 -8.72 -1.45
CA PHE A 21 8.17 -7.79 -0.36
C PHE A 21 7.92 -6.40 -0.95
N ILE A 22 6.67 -5.92 -0.87
CA ILE A 22 6.23 -4.68 -1.53
C ILE A 22 5.91 -3.64 -0.46
N THR A 23 6.51 -2.45 -0.59
CA THR A 23 6.23 -1.29 0.26
C THR A 23 5.72 -0.14 -0.58
N MET A 24 4.59 0.45 -0.18
CA MET A 24 4.07 1.68 -0.78
C MET A 24 4.13 2.82 0.24
N THR A 25 4.76 3.93 -0.13
CA THR A 25 4.88 5.12 0.72
C THR A 25 4.05 6.25 0.13
N CYS A 26 3.31 6.97 0.97
CA CYS A 26 2.60 8.18 0.53
C CYS A 26 3.62 9.24 0.06
N ASN A 27 3.39 9.82 -1.11
CA ASN A 27 4.22 10.90 -1.65
C ASN A 27 3.41 12.20 -1.68
N SER A 28 3.80 13.16 -0.84
CA SER A 28 3.15 14.47 -0.75
C SER A 28 3.30 15.32 -2.02
N ASN A 29 4.13 14.90 -2.97
CA ASN A 29 4.29 15.57 -4.27
C ASN A 29 3.32 15.11 -5.35
N TRP A 30 2.45 14.13 -5.09
CA TRP A 30 1.45 13.72 -6.09
C TRP A 30 0.55 14.89 -6.47
N HIS A 31 0.21 14.94 -7.76
CA HIS A 31 -0.56 16.03 -8.35
C HIS A 31 -1.93 16.17 -7.68
N GLU A 32 -2.60 15.04 -7.45
CA GLU A 32 -3.91 14.96 -6.81
C GLU A 32 -3.90 15.57 -5.40
N ILE A 33 -2.78 15.51 -4.69
CA ILE A 33 -2.63 16.14 -3.37
C ILE A 33 -2.47 17.65 -3.53
N LYS A 34 -1.57 18.09 -4.42
CA LYS A 34 -1.27 19.51 -4.63
C LYS A 34 -2.47 20.30 -5.12
N GLU A 35 -3.25 19.73 -6.03
CA GLU A 35 -4.45 20.38 -6.58
C GLU A 35 -5.56 20.58 -5.55
N ASN A 36 -5.63 19.69 -4.55
CA ASN A 36 -6.65 19.77 -3.51
C ASN A 36 -6.20 20.58 -2.28
N CYS A 37 -4.94 21.03 -2.24
CA CYS A 37 -4.45 21.95 -1.21
C CYS A 37 -4.85 23.39 -1.54
N ARG A 38 -5.20 24.17 -0.51
CA ARG A 38 -5.54 25.59 -0.70
C ARG A 38 -4.28 26.41 -1.00
N PRO A 39 -4.40 27.57 -1.67
CA PRO A 39 -3.27 28.47 -1.86
C PRO A 39 -2.61 28.83 -0.51
N GLY A 40 -1.31 28.58 -0.39
CA GLY A 40 -0.53 28.85 0.84
C GLY A 40 -0.53 27.72 1.89
N GLU A 41 -1.34 26.68 1.70
CA GLU A 41 -1.38 25.50 2.57
C GLU A 41 -0.26 24.52 2.18
N LYS A 42 0.42 23.92 3.17
CA LYS A 42 1.36 22.84 2.89
C LYS A 42 0.59 21.53 2.82
N THR A 43 1.08 20.61 1.99
CA THR A 43 0.50 19.26 1.86
C THR A 43 0.51 18.50 3.18
N SER A 44 1.47 18.78 4.07
CA SER A 44 1.53 18.26 5.44
C SER A 44 0.35 18.70 6.33
N ASP A 45 -0.27 19.83 6.00
CA ASP A 45 -1.34 20.42 6.80
C ASP A 45 -2.70 19.78 6.49
N ARG A 46 -2.77 18.96 5.43
CA ARG A 46 -3.97 18.23 4.97
C ARG A 46 -3.78 16.71 4.97
N PRO A 47 -3.63 16.10 6.17
CA PRO A 47 -3.46 14.66 6.29
C PRO A 47 -4.68 13.88 5.77
N ASP A 48 -5.87 14.49 5.75
CA ASP A 48 -7.09 13.95 5.16
C ASP A 48 -6.92 13.69 3.66
N ILE A 49 -6.36 14.66 2.92
CA ILE A 49 -6.10 14.52 1.47
C ILE A 49 -4.99 13.49 1.24
N LEU A 50 -3.91 13.55 2.00
CA LEU A 50 -2.80 12.59 1.90
C LEU A 50 -3.29 11.15 2.09
N ALA A 51 -4.05 10.90 3.15
CA ALA A 51 -4.61 9.59 3.45
C ALA A 51 -5.60 9.15 2.36
N HIS A 52 -6.47 10.05 1.89
CA HIS A 52 -7.43 9.71 0.84
C HIS A 52 -6.75 9.29 -0.46
N VAL A 53 -5.81 10.09 -0.96
CA VAL A 53 -5.07 9.80 -2.19
C VAL A 53 -4.22 8.53 -2.04
N PHE A 54 -3.55 8.36 -0.88
CA PHE A 54 -2.81 7.14 -0.58
C PHE A 54 -3.72 5.90 -0.63
N MET A 55 -4.87 5.94 0.04
CA MET A 55 -5.82 4.82 0.05
C MET A 55 -6.39 4.51 -1.33
N GLN A 56 -6.62 5.52 -2.17
CA GLN A 56 -7.04 5.31 -3.56
C GLN A 56 -5.96 4.58 -4.36
N LYS A 57 -4.71 5.05 -4.30
CA LYS A 57 -3.58 4.42 -5.00
C LYS A 57 -3.30 3.01 -4.47
N LEU A 58 -3.45 2.80 -3.16
CA LEU A 58 -3.27 1.49 -2.53
C LEU A 58 -4.33 0.50 -3.01
N LYS A 59 -5.58 0.93 -3.14
CA LYS A 59 -6.66 0.11 -3.70
C LYS A 59 -6.37 -0.28 -5.15
N THR A 60 -5.88 0.66 -5.96
CA THR A 60 -5.47 0.37 -7.34
C THR A 60 -4.35 -0.66 -7.36
N LEU A 61 -3.28 -0.47 -6.58
CA LEU A 61 -2.18 -1.44 -6.51
C LEU A 61 -2.66 -2.83 -6.07
N ASN A 62 -3.49 -2.92 -5.04
CA ASN A 62 -4.04 -4.20 -4.58
C ASN A 62 -4.86 -4.89 -5.68
N LYS A 63 -5.66 -4.12 -6.42
CA LYS A 63 -6.42 -4.63 -7.56
C LYS A 63 -5.49 -5.17 -8.65
N ASP A 64 -4.47 -4.41 -9.04
CA ASP A 64 -3.52 -4.84 -10.08
C ASP A 64 -2.77 -6.12 -9.67
N LEU A 65 -2.42 -6.25 -8.38
CA LEU A 65 -1.82 -7.47 -7.83
C LEU A 65 -2.80 -8.66 -7.87
N ASP A 66 -4.07 -8.43 -7.53
CA ASP A 66 -5.11 -9.47 -7.57
C ASP A 66 -5.42 -9.90 -9.01
N GLU A 67 -5.26 -9.01 -9.98
CA GLU A 67 -5.38 -9.29 -11.43
C GLU A 67 -4.12 -9.96 -12.03
N GLY A 68 -3.09 -10.19 -11.21
CA GLY A 68 -1.91 -10.94 -11.61
C GLY A 68 -0.82 -10.12 -12.29
N LEU A 69 -0.75 -8.80 -12.02
CA LEU A 69 0.32 -7.92 -12.54
C LEU A 69 1.73 -8.50 -12.32
N LEU A 70 1.93 -9.21 -11.20
CA LEU A 70 3.20 -9.85 -10.84
C LEU A 70 3.14 -11.39 -10.89
N GLY A 71 2.17 -11.93 -11.62
CA GLY A 71 1.89 -13.37 -11.68
C GLY A 71 0.83 -13.82 -10.66
N ILE A 72 0.68 -15.13 -10.53
CA ILE A 72 -0.37 -15.73 -9.69
C ILE A 72 -0.01 -15.58 -8.21
N VAL A 73 -0.91 -14.99 -7.44
CA VAL A 73 -0.76 -14.83 -5.98
C VAL A 73 -1.16 -16.13 -5.29
N ALA A 74 -0.17 -16.86 -4.76
CA ALA A 74 -0.42 -18.10 -4.01
C ALA A 74 -0.84 -17.81 -2.55
N ALA A 75 -0.23 -16.80 -1.92
CA ALA A 75 -0.66 -16.23 -0.64
C ALA A 75 -0.17 -14.80 -0.49
N ARG A 76 -0.90 -13.99 0.29
CA ARG A 76 -0.55 -12.59 0.59
C ARG A 76 -0.93 -12.24 2.03
N VAL A 77 -0.03 -11.54 2.71
CA VAL A 77 -0.36 -10.77 3.92
C VAL A 77 -0.21 -9.29 3.59
N HIS A 78 -1.21 -8.51 3.97
CA HIS A 78 -1.25 -7.07 3.73
C HIS A 78 -1.48 -6.33 5.05
N VAL A 79 -0.76 -5.23 5.24
CA VAL A 79 -0.88 -4.33 6.38
C VAL A 79 -0.86 -2.89 5.87
N VAL A 80 -1.61 -2.02 6.53
CA VAL A 80 -1.70 -0.57 6.28
C VAL A 80 -1.32 0.18 7.54
#